data_AF-A0A2K8SCQ6-F1
#
_entry.id   AF-A0A2K8SCQ6-F1
#
_cell.length_a   1.000
_cell.length_b   1.000
_cell.length_c   1.000
_cell.angle_alpha   90.00
_cell.angle_beta   90.00
_cell.angle_gamma   90.00
#
_symmetry.space_group_name_H-M   'P 1'
#
loop_
_entity.id
_entity.type
_entity.pdbx_description
1 polymer ?
#
loop_
_entity_poly.entity_id
_entity_poly.type
_entity_poly.pdbx_seq_one_letter_code
_entity_poly.pdbx_strand_id
1 'polypeptide(L)'
;MIYDILIIFCYLLINVILPIGSYWVFSEFFDFKVKKADIFFGNFLLFNKEKMLLFKGEKLMFFISYFINFLLLITAYIIYVMLIALPSTNFVLYISLVSLIFLLGILLFCLYIYLTFKKINKFKFYSRTEVELNYSIPKSNEQYKTILLLEGNNKSPYNNVFKFHQNRLKKKLNKDINNKKDNYKNYIIFLRYIRNYSTFIDRIIRSNRNITVISNDLTINIEELEKVLVENFYSLSRV
;
A
#
# COMPACT_ATOMS: atom_id res chain seq x y z
N MET A 1 -16.63 7.38 -40.78
CA MET A 1 -17.63 7.84 -39.79
C MET A 1 -17.76 6.88 -38.61
N ILE A 2 -18.28 5.64 -38.77
CA ILE A 2 -18.42 4.69 -37.63
C ILE A 2 -17.05 4.36 -37.00
N TYR A 3 -16.04 4.10 -37.83
CA TYR A 3 -14.68 3.83 -37.37
C TYR A 3 -14.06 4.99 -36.56
N ASP A 4 -14.26 6.23 -37.02
CA ASP A 4 -13.76 7.44 -36.34
C ASP A 4 -14.45 7.65 -35.00
N ILE A 5 -15.77 7.42 -34.93
CA ILE A 5 -16.54 7.47 -33.69
C ILE A 5 -16.04 6.42 -32.69
N LEU A 6 -15.75 5.20 -33.14
CA LEU A 6 -15.17 4.15 -32.30
C LEU A 6 -13.80 4.54 -31.75
N ILE A 7 -12.94 5.14 -32.58
CA ILE A 7 -11.62 5.65 -32.15
C ILE A 7 -11.80 6.71 -31.06
N ILE A 8 -12.68 7.69 -31.28
CA ILE A 8 -12.93 8.77 -30.31
C ILE A 8 -13.49 8.22 -29.00
N PHE A 9 -14.40 7.24 -29.08
CA PHE A 9 -14.97 6.60 -27.90
C PHE A 9 -13.91 5.81 -27.12
N CYS A 10 -13.06 5.03 -27.79
CA CYS A 10 -11.92 4.36 -27.18
C CYS A 10 -10.96 5.35 -26.52
N TYR A 11 -10.68 6.47 -27.19
CA TYR A 11 -9.85 7.54 -26.64
C TYR A 11 -10.46 8.14 -25.38
N LEU A 12 -11.77 8.45 -25.39
CA LEU A 12 -12.50 8.93 -24.22
C LEU A 12 -12.40 7.95 -23.06
N LEU A 13 -12.64 6.66 -23.30
CA LEU A 13 -12.52 5.63 -22.27
C LEU A 13 -11.13 5.60 -21.65
N ILE A 14 -10.06 5.65 -22.46
CA ILE A 14 -8.68 5.68 -21.95
C ILE A 14 -8.45 6.92 -21.08
N ASN A 15 -8.88 8.11 -21.54
CA ASN A 15 -8.69 9.36 -20.81
C ASN A 15 -9.46 9.43 -19.49
N VAL A 16 -10.57 8.68 -19.36
CA VAL A 16 -11.34 8.57 -18.13
C VAL A 16 -10.79 7.49 -17.20
N ILE A 17 -10.43 6.32 -17.74
CA ILE A 17 -9.95 5.17 -16.97
C ILE A 17 -8.58 5.46 -16.34
N LEU A 18 -7.67 6.15 -17.01
CA LEU A 18 -6.33 6.41 -16.49
C LEU A 18 -6.34 7.22 -15.17
N PRO A 19 -7.03 8.39 -15.07
CA PRO A 19 -7.19 9.10 -13.81
C PRO A 19 -7.88 8.27 -12.73
N ILE A 20 -9.00 7.60 -13.06
CA ILE A 20 -9.76 6.79 -12.10
C ILE A 20 -8.90 5.63 -11.57
N GLY A 21 -8.22 4.91 -12.46
CA GLY A 21 -7.32 3.81 -12.14
C GLY A 21 -6.16 4.27 -11.25
N SER A 22 -5.59 5.45 -11.52
CA SER A 22 -4.55 6.02 -10.67
C SER A 22 -5.03 6.30 -9.24
N TYR A 23 -6.25 6.84 -9.09
CA TYR A 23 -6.87 7.05 -7.77
C TYR A 23 -7.21 5.74 -7.07
N TRP A 24 -7.66 4.73 -7.82
CA TRP A 24 -7.96 3.41 -7.26
C TRP A 24 -6.69 2.73 -6.72
N VAL A 25 -5.59 2.76 -7.49
CA VAL A 25 -4.28 2.28 -7.04
C VAL A 25 -3.82 3.04 -5.79
N PHE A 26 -3.99 4.37 -5.76
CA PHE A 26 -3.72 5.17 -4.57
C PHE A 26 -4.56 4.68 -3.37
N SER A 27 -5.86 4.47 -3.56
CA SER A 27 -6.76 4.07 -2.47
C SER A 27 -6.39 2.70 -1.89
N GLU A 28 -6.09 1.72 -2.74
CA GLU A 28 -5.63 0.39 -2.30
C GLU A 28 -4.29 0.48 -1.56
N PHE A 29 -3.34 1.26 -2.10
CA PHE A 29 -2.04 1.44 -1.46
C PHE A 29 -2.16 2.16 -0.12
N PHE A 30 -3.03 3.17 -0.03
CA PHE A 30 -3.33 3.88 1.20
C PHE A 30 -3.99 2.96 2.24
N ASP A 31 -4.96 2.14 1.83
CA ASP A 31 -5.63 1.20 2.72
C ASP A 31 -4.63 0.16 3.28
N PHE A 32 -3.72 -0.34 2.44
CA PHE A 32 -2.62 -1.21 2.85
C PHE A 32 -1.64 -0.53 3.83
N LYS A 33 -1.20 0.70 3.51
CA LYS A 33 -0.14 1.40 4.27
C LYS A 33 -0.62 1.98 5.59
N VAL A 34 -1.87 2.41 5.65
CA VAL A 34 -2.41 3.25 6.72
C VAL A 34 -3.62 2.58 7.36
N LYS A 35 -4.72 2.40 6.62
CA LYS A 35 -6.02 2.02 7.21
C LYS A 35 -5.97 0.68 7.93
N LYS A 36 -5.48 -0.38 7.27
CA LYS A 36 -5.39 -1.72 7.88
C LYS A 36 -4.39 -1.74 9.04
N ALA A 37 -3.24 -1.10 8.86
CA ALA A 37 -2.23 -1.01 9.92
C ALA A 37 -2.76 -0.27 11.16
N ASP A 38 -3.55 0.78 10.98
CA ASP A 38 -4.15 1.52 12.09
C ASP A 38 -5.24 0.72 12.82
N ILE A 39 -6.08 0.00 12.07
CA ILE A 39 -7.15 -0.85 12.64
C ILE A 39 -6.56 -1.94 13.54
N PHE A 40 -5.57 -2.69 13.06
CA PHE A 40 -5.04 -3.86 13.76
C PHE A 40 -3.78 -3.58 14.62
N PHE A 41 -3.09 -2.47 14.40
CA PHE A 41 -1.82 -2.20 15.12
C PHE A 41 -1.71 -0.76 15.60
N GLY A 42 -2.78 0.05 15.52
CA GLY A 42 -2.75 1.47 15.86
C GLY A 42 -2.25 1.76 17.27
N ASN A 43 -2.56 0.89 18.24
CA ASN A 43 -2.10 1.03 19.62
C ASN A 43 -0.60 0.77 19.77
N PHE A 44 -0.05 -0.19 19.02
CA PHE A 44 1.39 -0.50 18.99
C PHE A 44 2.20 0.53 18.20
N LEU A 45 1.53 1.43 17.49
CA LEU A 45 2.11 2.51 16.68
C LEU A 45 2.02 3.88 17.35
N LEU A 46 1.47 3.92 18.56
CA LEU A 46 1.33 5.15 19.33
C LEU A 46 2.63 5.42 20.12
N PHE A 47 3.44 6.34 19.61
CA PHE A 47 4.67 6.79 20.25
C PHE A 47 4.51 8.26 20.63
N ASN A 48 4.72 8.59 21.91
CA ASN A 48 4.57 9.97 22.42
C ASN A 48 3.24 10.63 22.01
N LYS A 49 2.14 9.88 22.13
CA LYS A 49 0.75 10.30 21.77
C LYS A 49 0.50 10.53 20.28
N GLU A 50 1.47 10.26 19.40
CA GLU A 50 1.25 10.33 17.96
C GLU A 50 1.35 8.94 17.31
N LYS A 51 0.47 8.67 16.35
CA LYS A 51 0.49 7.41 15.59
C LYS A 51 1.49 7.51 14.44
N MET A 52 2.61 6.81 14.59
CA MET A 52 3.66 6.79 13.58
C MET A 52 3.33 5.74 12.51
N LEU A 53 2.56 6.14 11.49
CA LEU A 53 2.10 5.25 10.42
C LEU A 53 2.87 5.38 9.11
N LEU A 54 3.51 6.52 8.86
CA LEU A 54 4.15 6.85 7.57
C LEU A 54 5.51 7.51 7.79
N PHE A 55 6.48 7.26 6.92
CA PHE A 55 7.76 7.97 6.94
C PHE A 55 7.93 8.83 5.68
N LYS A 56 8.70 9.93 5.77
CA LYS A 56 8.84 10.93 4.68
C LYS A 56 9.21 10.32 3.33
N GLY A 57 10.02 9.26 3.31
CA GLY A 57 10.40 8.54 2.09
C GLY A 57 9.23 7.89 1.33
N GLU A 58 8.07 7.71 1.95
CA GLU A 58 6.89 7.11 1.30
C GLU A 58 6.02 8.14 0.57
N LYS A 59 6.24 9.45 0.81
CA LYS A 59 5.35 10.50 0.28
C LYS A 59 5.23 10.43 -1.25
N LEU A 60 6.36 10.28 -1.94
CA LEU A 60 6.38 10.20 -3.40
C LEU A 60 5.73 8.91 -3.92
N MET A 61 5.78 7.82 -3.16
CA MET A 61 5.22 6.53 -3.60
C MET A 61 3.70 6.60 -3.84
N PHE A 62 2.99 7.48 -3.13
CA PHE A 62 1.56 7.70 -3.37
C PHE A 62 1.25 8.39 -4.71
N PHE A 63 2.23 9.07 -5.32
CA PHE A 63 2.05 9.82 -6.57
C PHE A 63 2.65 9.14 -7.79
N ILE A 64 3.40 8.05 -7.63
CA ILE A 64 4.03 7.32 -8.75
C ILE A 64 2.98 6.85 -9.76
N SER A 65 1.85 6.31 -9.30
CA SER A 65 0.80 5.83 -10.21
C SER A 65 0.17 6.98 -11.01
N TYR A 66 0.00 8.16 -10.40
CA TYR A 66 -0.45 9.35 -11.12
C TYR A 66 0.54 9.76 -12.20
N PHE A 67 1.84 9.79 -11.88
CA PHE A 67 2.88 10.15 -12.84
C PHE A 67 2.92 9.18 -14.04
N ILE A 68 2.90 7.87 -13.80
CA ILE A 68 2.90 6.86 -14.87
C ILE A 68 1.66 6.99 -15.75
N ASN A 69 0.46 7.07 -15.16
CA ASN A 69 -0.78 7.17 -15.92
C ASN A 69 -0.92 8.52 -16.65
N PHE A 70 -0.34 9.59 -16.12
CA PHE A 70 -0.27 10.89 -16.80
C PHE A 70 0.65 10.84 -18.03
N LEU A 71 1.79 10.16 -17.95
CA LEU A 71 2.63 9.92 -19.12
C LEU A 71 1.87 9.10 -20.19
N LEU A 72 1.17 8.04 -19.78
CA LEU A 72 0.32 7.25 -20.68
C LEU A 72 -0.78 8.09 -21.34
N LEU A 73 -1.36 9.05 -20.61
CA LEU A 73 -2.36 9.98 -21.14
C LEU A 73 -1.77 10.85 -22.27
N ILE A 74 -0.58 11.43 -22.04
CA ILE A 74 0.13 12.25 -23.04
C ILE A 74 0.51 11.41 -24.25
N THR A 75 1.06 10.21 -24.04
CA THR A 75 1.42 9.30 -25.14
C THR A 75 0.19 8.90 -25.95
N ALA A 76 -0.93 8.59 -25.29
CA ALA A 76 -2.19 8.33 -25.97
C ALA A 76 -2.63 9.54 -26.80
N TYR A 77 -2.60 10.76 -26.26
CA TYR A 77 -2.94 11.95 -27.02
C TYR A 77 -2.12 12.09 -28.31
N ILE A 78 -0.80 11.94 -28.24
CA ILE A 78 0.09 12.04 -29.41
C ILE A 78 -0.27 10.98 -30.45
N ILE A 79 -0.44 9.72 -30.05
CA ILE A 79 -0.81 8.63 -30.95
C ILE A 79 -2.14 8.92 -31.65
N TYR A 80 -3.17 9.33 -30.91
CA TYR A 80 -4.49 9.58 -31.47
C TYR A 80 -4.53 10.80 -32.39
N VAL A 81 -3.75 11.85 -32.12
CA VAL A 81 -3.60 12.99 -33.04
C VAL A 81 -2.94 12.54 -34.35
N MET A 82 -1.94 11.67 -34.31
CA MET A 82 -1.27 11.15 -35.53
C MET A 82 -2.17 10.23 -36.37
N LEU A 83 -3.18 9.59 -35.78
CA LEU A 83 -4.12 8.73 -36.49
C LEU A 83 -5.17 9.49 -37.30
N ILE A 84 -5.36 10.80 -37.06
CA ILE A 84 -6.33 11.61 -37.79
C ILE A 84 -5.72 12.07 -39.12
N ALA A 85 -6.30 11.62 -40.25
CA ALA A 85 -5.81 11.97 -41.57
C ALA A 85 -6.01 13.46 -41.92
N LEU A 86 -4.92 14.14 -42.28
CA LEU A 86 -4.85 15.55 -42.70
C LEU A 86 -5.83 15.98 -43.82
N PRO A 87 -6.10 15.17 -44.87
CA PRO A 87 -7.01 15.60 -45.94
C PRO A 87 -8.50 15.35 -45.63
N SER A 88 -8.86 14.99 -44.40
CA SER A 88 -10.27 14.75 -44.06
C SER A 88 -11.06 16.06 -43.93
N THR A 89 -12.26 16.13 -44.51
CA THR A 89 -13.17 17.28 -44.41
C THR A 89 -13.58 17.61 -42.97
N ASN A 90 -13.46 16.64 -42.06
CA ASN A 90 -13.79 16.76 -40.64
C ASN A 90 -12.56 16.91 -39.72
N PHE A 91 -11.37 17.15 -40.27
CA PHE A 91 -10.10 17.20 -39.54
C PHE A 91 -10.16 18.11 -38.30
N VAL A 92 -10.63 19.35 -38.48
CA VAL A 92 -10.73 20.36 -37.40
C VAL A 92 -11.66 19.89 -36.28
N LEU A 93 -12.79 19.29 -36.64
CA LEU A 93 -13.77 18.79 -35.68
C LEU A 93 -13.19 17.62 -34.86
N TYR A 94 -12.52 16.68 -35.51
CA TYR A 94 -11.93 15.53 -34.82
C TYR A 94 -10.77 15.92 -33.91
N ILE A 95 -9.89 16.82 -34.35
CA ILE A 95 -8.82 17.34 -33.48
C ILE A 95 -9.40 18.07 -32.28
N SER A 96 -10.40 18.92 -32.50
CA SER A 96 -11.05 19.67 -31.42
C SER A 96 -11.67 18.75 -30.37
N LEU A 97 -12.33 17.66 -30.81
CA LEU A 97 -12.89 16.64 -29.91
C LEU A 97 -11.80 15.88 -29.15
N VAL A 98 -10.72 15.45 -29.81
CA VAL A 98 -9.59 14.77 -29.15
C VAL A 98 -8.92 15.69 -28.14
N SER A 99 -8.67 16.95 -28.47
CA SER A 99 -8.12 17.93 -27.54
C SER A 99 -9.05 18.22 -26.35
N LEU A 100 -10.37 18.27 -26.56
CA LEU A 100 -11.35 18.41 -25.48
C LEU A 100 -11.30 17.21 -24.52
N ILE A 101 -11.29 15.99 -25.06
CA ILE A 101 -11.20 14.76 -24.27
C ILE A 101 -9.92 14.71 -23.45
N PHE A 102 -8.79 15.12 -24.05
CA PHE A 102 -7.52 15.21 -23.35
C PHE A 102 -7.58 16.21 -22.18
N LEU A 103 -8.17 17.39 -22.41
CA LEU A 103 -8.35 18.41 -21.38
C LEU A 103 -9.24 17.92 -20.23
N LEU A 104 -10.31 17.17 -20.53
CA LEU A 104 -11.12 16.50 -19.51
C LEU A 104 -10.29 15.49 -18.71
N GLY A 105 -9.44 14.70 -19.36
CA GLY A 105 -8.51 13.78 -18.70
C GLY A 105 -7.57 14.50 -17.73
N ILE A 106 -6.99 15.63 -18.13
CA ILE A 106 -6.15 16.48 -17.26
C ILE A 106 -6.94 17.00 -16.06
N LEU A 107 -8.15 17.52 -16.27
CA LEU A 107 -9.01 18.01 -15.18
C LEU A 107 -9.32 16.90 -14.16
N LEU A 108 -9.60 15.69 -14.63
CA LEU A 108 -9.79 14.53 -13.76
C LEU A 108 -8.53 14.18 -12.96
N PHE A 109 -7.34 14.24 -13.58
CA PHE A 109 -6.07 14.09 -12.87
C PHE A 109 -5.92 15.12 -11.75
N CYS A 110 -6.12 16.40 -12.06
CA CYS A 110 -6.04 17.47 -11.05
C CYS A 110 -7.01 17.23 -9.89
N LEU A 111 -8.26 16.85 -10.18
CA LEU A 111 -9.27 16.52 -9.17
C LEU A 111 -8.82 15.35 -8.28
N TYR A 112 -8.39 14.23 -8.87
CA TYR A 112 -8.01 13.05 -8.09
C TYR A 112 -6.71 13.25 -7.31
N ILE A 113 -5.75 14.01 -7.85
CA ILE A 113 -4.54 14.41 -7.12
C ILE A 113 -4.93 15.27 -5.91
N TYR A 114 -5.84 16.23 -6.08
CA TYR A 114 -6.35 17.04 -4.97
C TYR A 114 -7.02 16.19 -3.88
N LEU A 115 -7.88 15.24 -4.26
CA LEU A 115 -8.51 14.29 -3.33
C LEU A 115 -7.47 13.45 -2.58
N THR A 116 -6.42 13.00 -3.28
CA THR A 116 -5.29 12.28 -2.70
C THR A 116 -4.54 13.13 -1.68
N PHE A 117 -4.20 14.38 -2.01
CA PHE A 117 -3.58 15.32 -1.06
C PHE A 117 -4.45 15.52 0.18
N LYS A 118 -5.75 15.75 0.01
CA LYS A 118 -6.70 15.92 1.13
C LYS A 118 -6.73 14.71 2.06
N LYS A 119 -6.63 13.48 1.51
CA LYS A 119 -6.62 12.24 2.29
C LYS A 119 -5.28 12.03 3.01
N ILE A 120 -4.16 12.29 2.33
CA ILE A 120 -2.80 12.12 2.85
C ILE A 120 -2.46 13.15 3.94
N ASN A 121 -2.87 14.40 3.80
CA ASN A 121 -2.54 15.49 4.73
C ASN A 121 -3.12 15.29 6.15
N LYS A 122 -4.05 14.34 6.33
CA LYS A 122 -4.54 13.93 7.65
C LYS A 122 -3.49 13.14 8.46
N PHE A 123 -2.41 12.71 7.82
CA PHE A 123 -1.38 11.87 8.42
C PHE A 123 -0.03 12.57 8.39
N LYS A 124 0.68 12.50 9.51
CA LYS A 124 2.04 13.02 9.63
C LYS A 124 3.03 12.06 8.97
N PHE A 125 3.99 12.63 8.23
CA PHE A 125 5.12 11.89 7.65
C PHE A 125 6.35 12.12 8.51
N TYR A 126 6.77 11.07 9.20
CA TYR A 126 7.87 11.16 10.15
C TYR A 126 9.24 11.18 9.44
N SER A 127 10.10 12.12 9.82
CA SER A 127 11.50 12.15 9.41
C SER A 127 12.31 11.08 10.11
N ARG A 128 13.53 10.83 9.62
CA ARG A 128 14.50 9.99 10.30
C ARG A 128 14.75 10.44 11.74
N THR A 129 14.97 11.73 11.94
CA THR A 129 15.23 12.32 13.26
C THR A 129 14.05 12.14 14.21
N GLU A 130 12.82 12.38 13.75
CA GLU A 130 11.61 12.18 14.57
C GLU A 130 11.44 10.70 14.97
N VAL A 131 11.75 9.77 14.07
CA VAL A 131 11.73 8.34 14.40
C VAL A 131 12.80 7.99 15.41
N GLU A 132 14.04 8.44 15.23
CA GLU A 132 15.14 8.15 16.15
C GLU A 132 14.87 8.67 17.57
N LEU A 133 14.14 9.79 17.70
CA LEU A 133 13.75 10.39 18.98
C LEU A 133 12.58 9.68 19.67
N ASN A 134 11.59 9.20 18.90
CA ASN A 134 10.32 8.70 19.46
C ASN A 134 10.23 7.16 19.48
N TYR A 135 10.93 6.47 18.57
CA TYR A 135 10.92 5.02 18.48
C TYR A 135 12.10 4.41 19.24
N SER A 136 11.79 3.51 20.17
CA SER A 136 12.77 2.64 20.80
C SER A 136 12.24 1.21 20.82
N ILE A 137 13.14 0.25 20.66
CA ILE A 137 12.80 -1.16 20.83
C ILE A 137 12.64 -1.40 22.33
N PRO A 138 11.44 -1.74 22.84
CA PRO A 138 11.23 -1.98 24.25
C PRO A 138 12.10 -3.14 24.75
N LYS A 139 12.49 -3.08 26.03
CA LYS A 139 13.12 -4.19 26.74
C LYS A 139 12.13 -5.32 27.00
N SER A 140 11.90 -6.18 26.00
CA SER A 140 11.10 -7.41 26.17
C SER A 140 11.97 -8.63 26.49
N ASN A 141 11.64 -9.33 27.59
CA ASN A 141 12.20 -10.64 27.95
C ASN A 141 11.42 -11.79 27.30
N GLU A 142 10.46 -11.49 26.42
CA GLU A 142 9.57 -12.50 25.86
C GLU A 142 10.29 -13.37 24.83
N GLN A 143 10.06 -14.67 24.95
CA GLN A 143 10.53 -15.65 23.99
C GLN A 143 9.66 -15.65 22.74
N TYR A 144 10.27 -15.97 21.60
CA TYR A 144 9.55 -16.11 20.35
C TYR A 144 8.47 -17.19 20.45
N LYS A 145 7.24 -16.83 20.11
CA LYS A 145 6.08 -17.72 20.08
C LYS A 145 5.84 -18.23 18.66
N THR A 146 5.76 -19.54 18.52
CA THR A 146 5.32 -20.20 17.29
C THR A 146 3.84 -19.91 17.05
N ILE A 147 3.45 -19.80 15.78
CA ILE A 147 2.06 -19.58 15.38
C ILE A 147 1.71 -20.59 14.28
N LEU A 148 0.60 -21.28 14.47
CA LEU A 148 0.02 -22.22 13.53
C LEU A 148 -1.45 -21.84 13.30
N LEU A 149 -1.87 -21.79 12.05
CA LEU A 149 -3.24 -21.50 11.65
C LEU A 149 -3.91 -22.78 11.19
N LEU A 150 -5.07 -23.10 11.75
CA LEU A 150 -5.89 -24.23 11.33
C LEU A 150 -7.17 -23.74 10.65
N GLU A 151 -7.62 -24.47 9.64
CA GLU A 151 -8.93 -24.28 9.00
C GLU A 151 -9.73 -25.57 9.24
N GLY A 152 -10.63 -25.53 10.24
CA GLY A 152 -11.15 -26.75 10.87
C GLY A 152 -10.02 -27.56 11.52
N ASN A 153 -9.88 -28.83 11.15
CA ASN A 153 -8.82 -29.72 11.67
C ASN A 153 -7.56 -29.77 10.78
N ASN A 154 -7.54 -29.04 9.66
CA ASN A 154 -6.46 -29.07 8.69
C ASN A 154 -5.55 -27.86 8.80
N LYS A 155 -4.30 -28.00 8.37
CA LYS A 155 -3.37 -26.86 8.26
C LYS A 155 -3.92 -25.87 7.25
N SER A 156 -4.07 -24.61 7.68
CA SER A 156 -4.52 -23.54 6.81
C SER A 156 -3.49 -23.27 5.69
N PRO A 157 -3.94 -22.97 4.45
CA PRO A 157 -3.05 -22.53 3.37
C PRO A 157 -2.29 -21.25 3.71
N TYR A 158 -2.80 -20.46 4.65
CA TYR A 158 -2.18 -19.23 5.12
C TYR A 158 -0.87 -19.44 5.88
N ASN A 159 -0.60 -20.64 6.41
CA ASN A 159 0.65 -20.95 7.12
C ASN A 159 1.90 -20.75 6.25
N ASN A 160 1.83 -21.09 4.96
CA ASN A 160 2.98 -20.95 4.05
C ASN A 160 3.32 -19.48 3.83
N VAL A 161 2.29 -18.66 3.62
CA VAL A 161 2.42 -17.20 3.47
C VAL A 161 2.99 -16.59 4.74
N PHE A 162 2.46 -17.00 5.89
CA PHE A 162 2.90 -16.56 7.20
C PHE A 162 4.39 -16.89 7.44
N LYS A 163 4.78 -18.15 7.26
CA LYS A 163 6.18 -18.62 7.38
C LYS A 163 7.12 -17.91 6.41
N PHE A 164 6.67 -17.64 5.19
CA PHE A 164 7.45 -16.86 4.22
C PHE A 164 7.74 -15.44 4.73
N HIS A 165 6.74 -14.73 5.25
CA HIS A 165 6.92 -13.40 5.82
C HIS A 165 7.83 -13.41 7.05
N GLN A 166 7.71 -14.40 7.94
CA GLN A 166 8.60 -14.58 9.08
C GLN A 166 10.05 -14.82 8.66
N ASN A 167 10.30 -15.73 7.72
CA ASN A 167 11.64 -16.01 7.23
C ASN A 167 12.26 -14.78 6.54
N ARG A 168 11.46 -14.02 5.79
CA ARG A 168 11.90 -12.77 5.17
C ARG A 168 12.25 -11.70 6.21
N LEU A 169 11.51 -11.63 7.32
CA LEU A 169 11.82 -10.76 8.44
C LEU A 169 13.17 -11.15 9.08
N LYS A 170 13.32 -12.41 9.47
CA LYS A 170 14.55 -12.92 10.11
C LYS A 170 15.79 -12.61 9.25
N LYS A 171 15.70 -12.87 7.94
CA LYS A 171 16.78 -12.53 6.99
C LYS A 171 17.11 -11.04 6.94
N LYS A 172 16.12 -10.15 7.14
CA LYS A 172 16.36 -8.70 7.17
C LYS A 172 16.97 -8.25 8.50
N LEU A 173 16.40 -8.69 9.62
CA LEU A 173 16.93 -8.39 10.94
C LEU A 173 18.38 -8.87 11.06
N ASN A 174 18.71 -10.10 10.66
CA ASN A 174 20.07 -10.64 10.69
C ASN A 174 21.08 -9.86 9.84
N LYS A 175 20.63 -9.22 8.74
CA LYS A 175 21.51 -8.34 7.95
C LYS A 175 21.79 -7.02 8.65
N ASP A 176 20.83 -6.51 9.41
CA ASP A 176 20.94 -5.25 10.14
C ASP A 176 21.61 -5.40 11.51
N ILE A 177 21.59 -6.59 12.14
CA ILE A 177 22.31 -6.89 13.39
C ILE A 177 23.83 -6.62 13.26
N ASN A 178 24.39 -6.85 12.06
CA ASN A 178 25.79 -6.53 11.76
C ASN A 178 26.06 -5.01 11.61
N ASN A 179 25.03 -4.17 11.53
CA ASN A 179 25.11 -2.72 11.39
C ASN A 179 24.45 -2.03 12.61
N LYS A 180 25.26 -1.66 13.60
CA LYS A 180 24.96 -0.78 14.76
C LYS A 180 23.52 -0.19 14.81
N LYS A 181 22.74 -0.56 15.84
CA LYS A 181 21.51 0.06 16.40
C LYS A 181 20.91 1.28 15.64
N ASP A 182 20.51 1.11 14.38
CA ASP A 182 19.81 2.15 13.61
C ASP A 182 18.30 2.03 13.91
N ASN A 183 17.83 2.83 14.86
CA ASN A 183 16.41 2.86 15.26
C ASN A 183 15.49 3.17 14.07
N TYR A 184 15.93 4.01 13.13
CA TYR A 184 15.15 4.35 11.95
C TYR A 184 14.98 3.16 11.01
N LYS A 185 16.07 2.43 10.72
CA LYS A 185 15.97 1.19 9.93
C LYS A 185 15.10 0.14 10.61
N ASN A 186 15.30 -0.08 11.90
CA ASN A 186 14.49 -1.02 12.68
C ASN A 186 13.00 -0.67 12.64
N TYR A 187 12.67 0.61 12.80
CA TYR A 187 11.31 1.10 12.67
C TYR A 187 10.72 0.86 11.27
N ILE A 188 11.48 1.10 10.19
CA ILE A 188 11.03 0.81 8.82
C ILE A 188 10.73 -0.69 8.65
N ILE A 189 11.57 -1.56 9.21
CA ILE A 189 11.36 -3.01 9.17
C ILE A 189 10.10 -3.37 9.97
N PHE A 190 9.93 -2.80 11.16
CA PHE A 190 8.75 -2.98 12.01
C PHE A 190 7.47 -2.56 11.29
N LEU A 191 7.42 -1.34 10.74
CA LEU A 191 6.30 -0.86 9.93
C LEU A 191 5.96 -1.80 8.78
N ARG A 192 6.99 -2.26 8.05
CA ARG A 192 6.77 -3.18 6.94
C ARG A 192 6.24 -4.53 7.41
N TYR A 193 6.72 -5.00 8.57
CA TYR A 193 6.26 -6.23 9.21
C TYR A 193 4.77 -6.11 9.54
N ILE A 194 4.38 -5.16 10.39
CA ILE A 194 2.99 -5.02 10.86
C ILE A 194 2.01 -4.73 9.70
N ARG A 195 2.41 -3.97 8.67
CA ARG A 195 1.54 -3.72 7.50
C ARG A 195 1.22 -5.00 6.73
N ASN A 196 2.21 -5.87 6.52
CA ASN A 196 1.96 -7.16 5.88
C ASN A 196 1.01 -8.02 6.73
N TYR A 197 1.22 -8.07 8.05
CA TYR A 197 0.35 -8.85 8.93
C TYR A 197 -1.04 -8.24 9.09
N SER A 198 -1.19 -6.92 9.09
CA SER A 198 -2.51 -6.25 9.12
C SER A 198 -3.34 -6.63 7.90
N THR A 199 -2.72 -6.72 6.72
CA THR A 199 -3.39 -7.14 5.49
C THR A 199 -3.72 -8.62 5.49
N PHE A 200 -2.87 -9.42 6.12
CA PHE A 200 -3.09 -10.84 6.30
C PHE A 200 -4.26 -11.12 7.25
N ILE A 201 -4.32 -10.44 8.40
CA ILE A 201 -5.41 -10.53 9.37
C ILE A 201 -6.73 -10.07 8.71
N ASP A 202 -6.74 -8.91 8.04
CA ASP A 202 -7.90 -8.42 7.29
C ASP A 202 -8.41 -9.46 6.28
N ARG A 203 -7.50 -10.14 5.57
CA ARG A 203 -7.88 -11.18 4.60
C ARG A 203 -8.49 -12.40 5.27
N ILE A 204 -7.95 -12.83 6.41
CA ILE A 204 -8.50 -13.95 7.19
C ILE A 204 -9.93 -13.62 7.61
N ILE A 205 -10.13 -12.46 8.24
CA ILE A 205 -11.43 -12.00 8.75
C ILE A 205 -12.45 -11.90 7.60
N ARG A 206 -12.07 -11.30 6.47
CA ARG A 206 -12.98 -11.15 5.31
C ARG A 206 -13.27 -12.45 4.56
N SER A 207 -12.43 -13.47 4.71
CA SER A 207 -12.61 -14.73 3.98
C SER A 207 -13.75 -15.58 4.52
N ASN A 208 -14.34 -15.22 5.67
CA ASN A 208 -15.35 -16.00 6.40
C ASN A 208 -14.95 -17.47 6.65
N ARG A 209 -13.64 -17.77 6.57
CA ARG A 209 -13.12 -19.08 6.92
C ARG A 209 -13.00 -19.17 8.43
N ASN A 210 -13.43 -20.28 9.00
CA ASN A 210 -13.27 -20.53 10.43
C ASN A 210 -11.81 -20.90 10.72
N ILE A 211 -10.99 -19.88 11.01
CA ILE A 211 -9.56 -20.02 11.24
C ILE A 211 -9.26 -19.98 12.72
N THR A 212 -8.72 -21.08 13.24
CA THR A 212 -8.25 -21.18 14.62
C THR A 212 -6.76 -20.85 14.66
N VAL A 213 -6.36 -19.98 15.58
CA VAL A 213 -4.97 -19.58 15.78
C VAL A 213 -4.40 -20.33 16.98
N ILE A 214 -3.32 -21.08 16.78
CA ILE A 214 -2.59 -21.77 17.83
C ILE A 214 -1.25 -21.05 18.02
N SER A 215 -0.95 -20.63 19.24
CA SER A 215 0.33 -20.07 19.64
C SER A 215 0.95 -20.87 20.78
N ASN A 216 2.12 -21.47 20.54
CA ASN A 216 2.79 -22.38 21.48
C ASN A 216 1.81 -23.38 22.12
N ASP A 217 1.05 -24.08 21.27
CA ASP A 217 0.06 -25.10 21.64
C ASP A 217 -1.20 -24.58 22.38
N LEU A 218 -1.32 -23.27 22.59
CA LEU A 218 -2.53 -22.63 23.12
C LEU A 218 -3.39 -22.03 22.00
N THR A 219 -4.70 -22.23 22.06
CA THR A 219 -5.62 -21.55 21.15
C THR A 219 -5.80 -20.11 21.59
N ILE A 220 -5.60 -19.17 20.68
CA ILE A 220 -5.76 -17.73 20.93
C ILE A 220 -6.82 -17.14 19.98
N ASN A 221 -7.43 -16.04 20.42
CA ASN A 221 -8.33 -15.27 19.56
C ASN A 221 -7.56 -14.53 18.46
N ILE A 222 -8.24 -14.18 17.37
CA ILE A 222 -7.61 -13.49 16.24
C ILE A 222 -7.15 -12.08 16.63
N GLU A 223 -7.81 -11.43 17.57
CA GLU A 223 -7.41 -10.13 18.12
C GLU A 223 -6.10 -10.22 18.92
N GLU A 224 -5.87 -11.34 19.62
CA GLU A 224 -4.63 -11.57 20.38
C GLU A 224 -3.42 -11.80 19.47
N LEU A 225 -3.66 -12.19 18.21
CA LEU A 225 -2.60 -12.38 17.21
C LEU A 225 -1.79 -11.10 17.00
N GLU A 226 -2.41 -9.92 17.06
CA GLU A 226 -1.74 -8.63 16.93
C GLU A 226 -0.61 -8.48 17.95
N LYS A 227 -0.92 -8.79 19.22
CA LYS A 227 0.02 -8.73 20.33
C LYS A 227 1.15 -9.73 20.13
N VAL A 228 0.82 -11.00 19.86
CA VAL A 228 1.82 -12.06 19.65
C VAL A 228 2.78 -11.71 18.51
N LEU A 229 2.30 -11.11 17.43
CA LEU A 229 3.14 -10.68 16.31
C LEU A 229 4.11 -9.57 16.69
N VAL A 230 3.68 -8.59 17.48
CA VAL A 230 4.54 -7.51 17.97
C VAL A 230 5.61 -8.05 18.92
N GLU A 231 5.22 -8.92 19.87
CA GLU A 231 6.16 -9.60 20.79
C GLU A 231 7.21 -10.40 20.00
N ASN A 232 6.78 -11.16 18.99
CA ASN A 232 7.65 -11.93 18.11
C ASN A 232 8.63 -11.06 17.31
N PHE A 233 8.22 -9.87 16.88
CA PHE A 233 9.13 -8.94 16.23
C PHE A 233 10.23 -8.51 17.21
N TYR A 234 9.86 -8.12 18.43
CA TYR A 234 10.82 -7.65 19.41
C TYR A 234 11.78 -8.74 19.88
N SER A 235 11.31 -9.98 20.05
CA SER A 235 12.15 -11.12 20.41
C SER A 235 13.22 -11.41 19.35
N LEU A 236 12.88 -11.25 18.05
CA LEU A 236 13.82 -11.46 16.94
C LEU A 236 14.77 -10.29 16.70
N SER A 237 14.38 -9.07 17.05
CA SER A 237 15.18 -7.86 16.84
C SER A 237 16.40 -7.72 17.77
N ARG A 238 16.60 -8.70 18.68
CA ARG A 238 17.62 -8.69 19.75
C ARG A 238 18.75 -9.72 19.57
N VAL A 239 18.59 -10.67 18.65
CA VAL A 239 19.61 -11.69 18.33
C VAL A 239 20.79 -11.03 17.62
#